data_AF-A0AAD3DAX5-F1
#
_entry.id   AF-A0AAD3DAX5-F1
#
_cell.length_a   1.000
_cell.length_b   1.000
_cell.length_c   1.000
_cell.angle_alpha   90.00
_cell.angle_beta   90.00
_cell.angle_gamma   90.00
#
_symmetry.space_group_name_H-M   'P 1'
#
loop_
_entity.id
_entity.type
_entity.pdbx_description
1 polymer ?
#
loop_
_entity_poly.entity_id
_entity_poly.type
_entity_poly.pdbx_seq_one_letter_code
_entity_poly.pdbx_strand_id
1 'polypeptide(L)'
;MALRELDSAQAVNTFKSSNPNTVVCFSATWCMPCSASKPQYEQLASDYLQDSSKDVKCGIVYEHNLGESIHDFQIRAFPTYVLYTSNGQEAGRIQGVNFDGIKAMIEKAGCKKDFGEGKSLGGGTPVSSDEARKQRLAMLEKKAGDDDVQMKEAATTQEEPVKDVEMKDTGDNADANEGENELVDPTESLSQEDIKTLTESMGFSLIKAQKGLLNSNSGVEGAVEWLMNHQDDEDIDEPIAKVPKNGAVAQSYKCNECGKILSNMANLELHANKTGHSDFEESTQCIKPLTEEEKAKKIAEIKDLLKAKRMEREALEKVEDVDREKKRREMGKNMAQTREEMEKAARLREAKQRKKEKEDFKRERARIKAEIEKDKRERAAHKGKLTSKLGIDGYHPDAIQYDVDAGVSSPGHHPHKKIKASVAKIDEYISKVSSYKAGGDGGKCLKILSLYVKNIVENPGEDKFKKINMENKAYKTKVKPFIGAKALLLAIGFSPNEGNDALVLEDDADMDILKETQKKLEAAYAAY
;
A
#
# COMPACT_ATOMS: atom_id res chain seq x y z
N MET A 1 0.30 9.35 27.82
CA MET A 1 1.52 9.20 27.01
C MET A 1 1.52 7.82 26.39
N ALA A 2 1.83 7.71 25.10
CA ALA A 2 1.80 6.42 24.39
C ALA A 2 3.02 5.54 24.72
N LEU A 3 4.17 6.17 24.99
CA LEU A 3 5.38 5.51 25.48
C LEU A 3 5.43 5.59 27.02
N ARG A 4 5.64 4.46 27.69
CA ARG A 4 5.79 4.40 29.15
C ARG A 4 7.25 4.35 29.57
N GLU A 5 7.69 5.29 30.39
CA GLU A 5 9.02 5.22 31.01
C GLU A 5 8.99 4.27 32.21
N LEU A 6 9.97 3.36 32.29
CA LEU A 6 10.11 2.34 33.32
C LEU A 6 11.31 2.71 34.21
N ASP A 7 11.06 2.79 35.51
CA ASP A 7 11.96 3.35 36.52
C ASP A 7 12.78 2.31 37.28
N SER A 8 12.49 1.02 37.09
CA SER A 8 13.12 -0.08 37.82
C SER A 8 13.00 -1.41 37.08
N ALA A 9 13.86 -2.38 37.42
CA ALA A 9 13.76 -3.76 36.89
C ALA A 9 12.42 -4.43 37.27
N GLN A 10 11.88 -4.11 38.45
CA GLN A 10 10.56 -4.56 38.88
C GLN A 10 9.46 -3.97 38.00
N ALA A 11 9.53 -2.68 37.65
CA ALA A 11 8.59 -2.04 36.74
C ALA A 11 8.59 -2.70 35.35
N VAL A 12 9.75 -3.14 34.84
CA VAL A 12 9.83 -3.91 33.58
C VAL A 12 9.08 -5.23 33.68
N ASN A 13 9.26 -5.98 34.77
CA ASN A 13 8.56 -7.25 34.98
C ASN A 13 7.05 -7.05 35.15
N THR A 14 6.63 -6.06 35.92
CA THR A 14 5.21 -5.69 36.05
C THR A 14 4.62 -5.25 34.72
N PHE A 15 5.37 -4.51 33.90
CA PHE A 15 4.92 -4.06 32.59
C PHE A 15 4.72 -5.24 31.63
N LYS A 16 5.63 -6.21 31.64
CA LYS A 16 5.51 -7.47 30.88
C LYS A 16 4.29 -8.29 31.29
N SER A 17 4.02 -8.40 32.60
CA SER A 17 2.91 -9.24 33.09
C SER A 17 1.54 -8.57 32.96
N SER A 18 1.50 -7.24 32.89
CA SER A 18 0.24 -6.48 32.82
C SER A 18 -0.31 -6.32 31.41
N ASN A 19 0.48 -6.57 30.36
CA ASN A 19 0.06 -6.36 28.97
C ASN A 19 0.41 -7.59 28.13
N PRO A 20 -0.46 -7.98 27.18
CA PRO A 20 -0.27 -9.20 26.41
C PRO A 20 0.94 -9.12 25.47
N ASN A 21 1.19 -8.00 24.80
CA ASN A 21 2.44 -7.83 24.06
C ASN A 21 3.10 -6.50 24.43
N THR A 22 4.38 -6.57 24.75
CA THR A 22 5.15 -5.39 25.15
C THR A 22 6.45 -5.30 24.38
N VAL A 23 6.75 -4.10 23.87
CA VAL A 23 8.06 -3.79 23.30
C VAL A 23 8.78 -2.91 24.31
N VAL A 24 9.92 -3.39 24.81
CA VAL A 24 10.76 -2.66 25.76
C VAL A 24 12.03 -2.21 25.06
N CYS A 25 12.28 -0.90 25.06
CA CYS A 25 13.51 -0.29 24.59
C CYS A 25 14.46 -0.10 25.76
N PHE A 26 15.58 -0.81 25.75
CA PHE A 26 16.71 -0.59 26.65
C PHE A 26 17.58 0.53 26.08
N SER A 27 17.61 1.65 26.78
CA SER A 27 18.26 2.90 26.40
C SER A 27 19.32 3.30 27.42
N ALA A 28 20.23 4.19 27.04
CA ALA A 28 21.23 4.77 27.93
C ALA A 28 21.28 6.29 27.74
N THR A 29 21.50 7.03 28.83
CA THR A 29 21.50 8.50 28.82
C THR A 29 22.72 9.09 28.09
N TRP A 30 23.83 8.37 28.07
CA TRP A 30 25.05 8.74 27.33
C TRP A 30 25.04 8.27 25.85
N CYS A 31 24.02 7.52 25.44
CA CYS A 31 23.92 6.96 24.09
C CYS A 31 23.23 7.96 23.14
N MET A 32 24.02 8.62 22.29
CA MET A 32 23.52 9.57 21.29
C MET A 32 22.48 8.97 20.31
N PRO A 33 22.68 7.76 19.73
CA PRO A 33 21.65 7.13 18.90
C PRO A 33 20.33 6.90 19.64
N CYS A 34 20.39 6.60 20.94
CA CYS A 34 19.22 6.39 21.78
C CYS A 34 18.42 7.70 21.94
N SER A 35 19.11 8.80 22.24
CA SER A 35 18.49 10.14 22.32
C SER A 35 17.89 10.56 20.97
N ALA A 36 18.62 10.36 19.87
CA ALA A 36 18.16 10.71 18.52
C ALA A 36 16.94 9.90 18.05
N SER A 37 16.82 8.63 18.46
CA SER A 37 15.75 7.72 18.06
C SER A 37 14.50 7.80 18.94
N LYS A 38 14.56 8.45 20.12
CA LYS A 38 13.43 8.55 21.07
C LYS A 38 12.15 9.14 20.44
N PRO A 39 12.18 10.26 19.69
CA PRO A 39 10.96 10.82 19.10
C PRO A 39 10.28 9.87 18.10
N GLN A 40 11.07 9.12 17.33
CA GLN A 40 10.57 8.15 16.37
C GLN A 40 9.93 6.94 17.07
N TYR A 41 10.47 6.54 18.22
CA TYR A 41 9.89 5.49 19.04
C TYR A 41 8.59 5.93 19.75
N GLU A 42 8.51 7.19 20.20
CA GLU A 42 7.29 7.77 20.76
C GLU A 42 6.15 7.86 19.74
N GLN A 43 6.48 8.20 18.49
CA GLN A 43 5.53 8.16 17.37
C GLN A 43 5.03 6.73 17.13
N LEU A 44 5.93 5.76 17.02
CA LEU A 44 5.57 4.35 16.84
C LEU A 44 4.67 3.83 17.96
N ALA A 45 4.95 4.21 19.21
CA ALA A 45 4.11 3.87 20.36
C ALA A 45 2.70 4.48 20.25
N SER A 46 2.60 5.71 19.72
CA SER A 46 1.32 6.39 19.50
C SER A 46 0.50 5.72 18.39
N ASP A 47 1.16 5.33 17.30
CA ASP A 47 0.52 4.62 16.19
C ASP A 47 -0.08 3.29 16.67
N TYR A 48 0.66 2.50 17.47
CA TYR A 48 0.15 1.25 18.03
C TYR A 48 -0.93 1.43 19.10
N LEU A 49 -0.99 2.58 19.75
CA LEU A 49 -2.07 2.88 20.68
C LEU A 49 -3.37 3.24 19.95
N GLN A 50 -3.27 3.87 18.77
CA GLN A 50 -4.41 4.27 17.93
C GLN A 50 -4.91 3.12 17.04
N ASP A 51 -4.01 2.26 16.58
CA ASP A 51 -4.34 1.10 15.75
C ASP A 51 -5.13 0.06 16.56
N SER A 52 -6.43 -0.02 16.30
CA SER A 52 -7.33 -0.95 17.00
C SER A 52 -7.06 -2.42 16.67
N SER A 53 -6.24 -2.72 15.65
CA SER A 53 -5.94 -4.08 15.21
C SER A 53 -4.80 -4.76 15.99
N LYS A 54 -3.92 -4.00 16.62
CA LYS A 54 -2.70 -4.50 17.28
C LYS A 54 -2.75 -4.26 18.79
N ASP A 55 -2.48 -5.29 19.59
CA ASP A 55 -2.41 -5.16 21.05
C ASP A 55 -0.95 -5.09 21.52
N VAL A 56 -0.30 -3.95 21.29
CA VAL A 56 1.13 -3.77 21.63
C VAL A 56 1.31 -2.50 22.46
N LYS A 57 1.99 -2.62 23.61
CA LYS A 57 2.40 -1.49 24.44
C LYS A 57 3.90 -1.27 24.38
N CYS A 58 4.32 -0.02 24.26
CA CYS A 58 5.73 0.34 24.20
C CYS A 58 6.21 0.92 25.53
N GLY A 59 7.34 0.41 26.01
CA GLY A 59 8.06 0.91 27.18
C GLY A 59 9.49 1.31 26.82
N ILE A 60 10.06 2.24 27.60
CA ILE A 60 11.48 2.61 27.55
C ILE A 60 12.06 2.55 28.95
N VAL A 61 13.26 1.99 29.08
CA VAL A 61 14.00 1.88 30.33
C VAL A 61 15.43 2.38 30.13
N TYR A 62 15.96 3.11 31.10
CA TYR A 62 17.33 3.60 31.06
C TYR A 62 18.25 2.75 31.93
N GLU A 63 19.50 2.59 31.49
CA GLU A 63 20.55 1.85 32.21
C GLU A 63 20.65 2.22 33.70
N HIS A 64 20.65 3.51 34.04
CA HIS A 64 20.78 3.98 35.43
C HIS A 64 19.64 3.50 36.36
N ASN A 65 18.48 3.16 35.79
CA ASN A 65 17.33 2.63 36.51
C ASN A 65 17.41 1.10 36.72
N LEU A 66 18.22 0.40 35.91
CA LEU A 66 18.37 -1.05 35.96
C LEU A 66 19.57 -1.48 36.81
N GLY A 67 20.63 -0.66 36.87
CA GLY A 67 21.86 -1.00 37.59
C GLY A 67 22.43 -2.35 37.12
N GLU A 68 22.78 -3.22 38.07
CA GLU A 68 23.32 -4.56 37.80
C GLU A 68 22.30 -5.51 37.15
N SER A 69 21.00 -5.26 37.33
CA SER A 69 19.92 -6.09 36.77
C SER A 69 19.87 -6.05 35.24
N ILE A 70 20.63 -5.14 34.60
CA ILE A 70 20.71 -5.07 33.14
C ILE A 70 21.33 -6.33 32.51
N HIS A 71 22.21 -7.02 33.25
CA HIS A 71 22.85 -8.24 32.79
C HIS A 71 21.86 -9.41 32.66
N ASP A 72 20.81 -9.43 33.49
CA ASP A 72 19.76 -10.44 33.46
C ASP A 72 18.96 -10.38 32.15
N PHE A 73 18.82 -9.19 31.56
CA PHE A 73 18.18 -8.97 30.26
C PHE A 73 19.10 -9.19 29.06
N GLN A 74 20.36 -9.60 29.28
CA GLN A 74 21.35 -9.91 28.24
C GLN A 74 21.52 -8.78 27.20
N ILE A 75 21.52 -7.52 27.65
CA ILE A 75 21.72 -6.35 26.79
C ILE A 75 23.22 -6.19 26.49
N ARG A 76 23.57 -6.22 25.20
CA ARG A 76 24.97 -6.10 24.73
C ARG A 76 25.27 -4.77 24.03
N ALA A 77 24.24 -4.03 23.63
CA ALA A 77 24.35 -2.79 22.90
C ALA A 77 23.14 -1.89 23.20
N PHE A 78 23.31 -0.58 23.05
CA PHE A 78 22.23 0.40 23.16
C PHE A 78 22.03 1.15 21.82
N PRO A 79 20.79 1.45 21.41
CA PRO A 79 19.53 0.95 21.97
C PRO A 79 19.29 -0.52 21.58
N THR A 80 18.63 -1.29 22.45
CA THR A 80 18.14 -2.64 22.13
C THR A 80 16.64 -2.70 22.37
N TYR A 81 15.89 -3.21 21.39
CA TYR A 81 14.44 -3.39 21.47
C TYR A 81 14.15 -4.87 21.64
N VAL A 82 13.35 -5.21 22.66
CA VAL A 82 12.95 -6.59 22.96
C VAL A 82 11.44 -6.67 22.97
N LEU A 83 10.89 -7.64 22.22
CA LEU A 83 9.46 -7.94 22.21
C LEU A 83 9.17 -9.10 23.17
N TYR A 84 8.29 -8.86 24.13
CA TYR A 84 7.74 -9.88 25.01
C TYR A 84 6.29 -10.19 24.62
N THR A 85 5.96 -11.48 24.55
CA THR A 85 4.60 -12.00 24.27
C THR A 85 3.84 -12.25 25.58
N SER A 86 2.57 -12.65 25.49
CA SER A 86 1.63 -12.83 26.61
C SER A 86 2.11 -13.77 27.70
N ASN A 87 3.02 -14.68 27.33
CA ASN A 87 3.60 -15.66 28.25
C ASN A 87 4.85 -15.12 28.99
N GLY A 88 5.17 -13.83 28.82
CA GLY A 88 6.38 -13.20 29.38
C GLY A 88 7.68 -13.63 28.70
N GLN A 89 7.60 -14.43 27.62
CA GLN A 89 8.73 -14.93 26.84
C GLN A 89 9.18 -13.90 25.79
N GLU A 90 10.49 -13.87 25.54
CA GLU A 90 11.10 -13.05 24.49
C GLU A 90 10.81 -13.66 23.11
N ALA A 91 10.01 -12.97 22.30
CA ALA A 91 9.71 -13.37 20.92
C ALA A 91 10.81 -12.98 19.94
N GLY A 92 11.57 -11.92 20.26
CA GLY A 92 12.67 -11.47 19.45
C GLY A 92 13.34 -10.21 20.01
N ARG A 93 14.54 -9.94 19.49
CA ARG A 93 15.33 -8.76 19.83
C ARG A 93 15.96 -8.11 18.61
N ILE A 94 16.08 -6.79 18.65
CA ILE A 94 16.75 -5.97 17.65
C ILE A 94 17.76 -5.08 18.36
N GLN A 95 18.99 -5.11 17.86
CA GLN A 95 20.07 -4.26 18.34
C GLN A 95 20.27 -3.08 17.37
N GLY A 96 20.38 -1.88 17.92
CA GLY A 96 20.50 -0.64 17.16
C GLY A 96 19.15 -0.09 16.69
N VAL A 97 19.19 1.10 16.10
CA VAL A 97 18.01 1.82 15.63
C VAL A 97 17.53 1.22 14.31
N ASN A 98 16.50 0.36 14.38
CA ASN A 98 15.88 -0.25 13.20
C ASN A 98 14.37 -0.43 13.43
N PHE A 99 13.59 0.60 13.07
CA PHE A 99 12.14 0.61 13.24
C PHE A 99 11.39 -0.34 12.30
N ASP A 100 11.90 -0.54 11.08
CA ASP A 100 11.31 -1.49 10.12
C ASP A 100 11.43 -2.92 10.64
N GLY A 101 12.56 -3.25 11.26
CA GLY A 101 12.76 -4.51 11.97
C GLY A 101 11.76 -4.69 13.11
N ILE A 102 11.49 -3.65 13.90
CA ILE A 102 10.54 -3.71 15.03
C ILE A 102 9.13 -4.00 14.50
N LYS A 103 8.71 -3.31 13.44
CA LYS A 103 7.42 -3.55 12.77
C LYS A 103 7.31 -5.01 12.28
N ALA A 104 8.33 -5.50 11.57
CA ALA A 104 8.37 -6.87 11.08
C ALA A 104 8.36 -7.92 12.21
N MET A 105 9.01 -7.62 13.34
CA MET A 105 9.02 -8.51 14.52
C MET A 105 7.63 -8.62 15.14
N ILE A 106 6.91 -7.50 15.26
CA ILE A 106 5.55 -7.47 15.80
C ILE A 106 4.57 -8.21 14.87
N GLU A 107 4.70 -8.01 13.56
CA GLU A 107 3.89 -8.72 12.56
C GLU A 107 4.15 -10.23 12.60
N LYS A 108 5.41 -10.64 12.70
CA LYS A 108 5.79 -12.06 12.80
C LYS A 108 5.29 -12.71 14.10
N ALA A 109 5.30 -11.98 15.21
CA ALA A 109 4.79 -12.46 16.48
C ALA A 109 3.26 -12.56 16.51
N GLY A 110 2.55 -12.00 15.51
CA GLY A 110 1.11 -12.14 15.38
C GLY A 110 0.33 -11.43 16.50
N CYS A 111 0.85 -10.31 17.01
CA CYS A 111 0.25 -9.52 18.10
C CYS A 111 -1.06 -8.82 17.67
N LYS A 112 -2.11 -9.60 17.39
CA LYS A 112 -3.46 -9.11 17.10
C LYS A 112 -4.25 -9.00 18.42
N LYS A 113 -5.15 -8.02 18.51
CA LYS A 113 -6.18 -8.03 19.57
C LYS A 113 -7.12 -9.19 19.33
N ASP A 114 -7.23 -10.10 20.30
CA ASP A 114 -8.34 -11.05 20.36
C ASP A 114 -9.61 -10.28 20.69
N PHE A 115 -10.36 -9.90 19.66
CA PHE A 115 -11.77 -9.63 19.82
C PHE A 115 -12.42 -11.01 20.08
N GLY A 116 -12.69 -11.32 21.35
CA GLY A 116 -13.32 -12.58 21.75
C GLY A 116 -14.55 -12.89 20.89
N GLU A 117 -14.91 -14.18 20.75
CA GLU A 117 -15.92 -14.73 19.84
C GLU A 117 -17.18 -13.84 19.68
N GLY A 118 -17.08 -12.87 18.80
CA GLY A 118 -18.19 -12.05 18.34
C GLY A 118 -18.86 -12.82 17.22
N LYS A 119 -20.15 -13.11 17.38
CA LYS A 119 -21.00 -13.62 16.30
C LYS A 119 -21.01 -12.61 15.16
N SER A 120 -20.10 -12.77 14.21
CA SER A 120 -20.11 -12.06 12.94
C SER A 120 -21.24 -12.62 12.09
N LEU A 121 -22.25 -11.79 11.82
CA LEU A 121 -23.23 -12.03 10.77
C LEU A 121 -22.53 -11.88 9.41
N GLY A 122 -21.87 -12.94 8.96
CA GLY A 122 -21.21 -12.96 7.65
C GLY A 122 -19.91 -13.76 7.60
N GLY A 123 -19.93 -15.01 8.08
CA GLY A 123 -18.78 -15.91 8.00
C GLY A 123 -18.65 -16.60 6.65
N GLY A 124 -17.55 -16.32 5.94
CA GLY A 124 -17.05 -17.16 4.85
C GLY A 124 -15.54 -17.35 4.99
N THR A 125 -15.10 -18.58 5.20
CA THR A 125 -13.68 -18.97 5.19
C THR A 125 -13.07 -18.82 3.80
N PRO A 126 -11.74 -18.66 3.67
CA PRO A 126 -11.09 -18.51 2.36
C PRO A 126 -11.05 -19.88 1.66
N VAL A 127 -12.04 -20.12 0.79
CA VAL A 127 -12.07 -21.30 -0.09
C VAL A 127 -11.38 -20.99 -1.42
N SER A 128 -10.70 -21.99 -1.99
CA SER A 128 -10.03 -21.92 -3.29
C SER A 128 -10.99 -21.50 -4.41
N SER A 129 -10.49 -20.80 -5.43
CA SER A 129 -11.31 -20.19 -6.49
C SER A 129 -12.19 -21.21 -7.24
N ASP A 130 -11.71 -22.44 -7.39
CA ASP A 130 -12.46 -23.53 -8.04
C ASP A 130 -13.59 -24.06 -7.17
N GLU A 131 -13.41 -24.05 -5.85
CA GLU A 131 -14.39 -24.52 -4.88
C GLU A 131 -15.52 -23.50 -4.70
N ALA A 132 -15.16 -22.21 -4.71
CA ALA A 132 -16.11 -21.10 -4.77
C ALA A 132 -16.94 -21.09 -6.08
N ARG A 133 -16.35 -21.50 -7.21
CA ARG A 133 -17.04 -21.57 -8.50
C ARG A 133 -18.03 -22.72 -8.55
N LYS A 134 -17.67 -23.88 -7.97
CA LYS A 134 -18.56 -25.05 -7.87
C LYS A 134 -19.73 -24.81 -6.92
N GLN A 135 -19.50 -24.10 -5.81
CA GLN A 135 -20.56 -23.69 -4.89
C GLN A 135 -21.53 -22.68 -5.52
N ARG A 136 -21.04 -21.73 -6.31
CA ARG A 136 -21.91 -20.80 -7.07
C ARG A 136 -22.78 -21.50 -8.12
N LEU A 137 -22.24 -22.49 -8.82
CA LEU A 137 -23.01 -23.30 -9.79
C LEU A 137 -24.10 -24.13 -9.10
N ALA A 138 -23.79 -24.77 -7.97
CA ALA A 138 -24.78 -25.50 -7.18
C ALA A 138 -25.88 -24.58 -6.58
N MET A 139 -25.53 -23.33 -6.27
CA MET A 139 -26.50 -22.32 -5.80
C MET A 139 -27.40 -21.82 -6.93
N LEU A 140 -26.90 -21.79 -8.18
CA LEU A 140 -27.68 -21.45 -9.37
C LEU A 140 -28.65 -22.57 -9.76
N GLU A 141 -28.21 -23.84 -9.66
CA GLU A 141 -29.07 -25.01 -9.88
C GLU A 141 -30.17 -25.13 -8.82
N LYS A 142 -29.90 -24.75 -7.56
CA LYS A 142 -30.92 -24.67 -6.50
C LYS A 142 -31.91 -23.52 -6.68
N LYS A 143 -31.55 -22.47 -7.42
CA LYS A 143 -32.41 -21.30 -7.67
C LYS A 143 -33.27 -21.45 -8.93
N ALA A 144 -33.10 -22.54 -9.68
CA ALA A 144 -33.90 -22.87 -10.86
C ALA A 144 -35.08 -23.82 -10.54
N GLY A 145 -35.35 -24.08 -9.26
CA GLY A 145 -36.29 -25.12 -8.81
C GLY A 145 -37.57 -24.65 -8.12
N ASP A 146 -37.83 -23.35 -8.00
CA ASP A 146 -39.11 -22.86 -7.47
C ASP A 146 -39.39 -21.44 -7.98
N ASP A 147 -40.68 -21.14 -8.17
CA ASP A 147 -41.31 -19.94 -8.79
C ASP A 147 -41.52 -19.96 -10.32
N ASP A 148 -42.55 -20.71 -10.70
CA ASP A 148 -43.45 -20.44 -11.83
C ASP A 148 -44.35 -19.24 -11.48
N VAL A 149 -44.10 -18.04 -12.03
CA VAL A 149 -45.16 -17.07 -12.38
C VAL A 149 -44.72 -16.23 -13.59
N GLN A 150 -45.61 -16.24 -14.58
CA GLN A 150 -45.55 -15.65 -15.91
C GLN A 150 -45.25 -14.14 -16.00
N MET A 151 -44.56 -13.82 -17.09
CA MET A 151 -44.28 -12.49 -17.61
C MET A 151 -45.54 -11.77 -18.12
N LYS A 152 -45.51 -10.43 -18.01
CA LYS A 152 -46.46 -9.49 -18.62
C LYS A 152 -46.35 -9.51 -20.15
N GLU A 153 -47.48 -9.38 -20.83
CA GLU A 153 -47.56 -8.81 -22.18
C GLU A 153 -48.41 -7.53 -22.22
N ALA A 154 -48.07 -6.70 -23.21
CA ALA A 154 -48.36 -5.30 -23.41
C ALA A 154 -49.75 -4.98 -24.01
N ALA A 155 -50.18 -3.70 -23.92
CA ALA A 155 -50.94 -2.89 -24.90
C ALA A 155 -51.66 -1.73 -24.17
N THR A 156 -51.37 -0.45 -24.45
CA THR A 156 -51.94 0.44 -25.50
C THR A 156 -53.19 1.22 -25.04
N THR A 157 -53.03 2.53 -25.04
CA THR A 157 -53.94 3.68 -25.31
C THR A 157 -55.44 3.45 -25.52
N GLN A 158 -56.28 4.32 -24.92
CA GLN A 158 -57.40 5.13 -25.50
C GLN A 158 -58.43 5.49 -24.40
N GLU A 159 -58.61 6.79 -24.11
CA GLU A 159 -59.71 7.70 -24.53
C GLU A 159 -60.84 7.82 -23.48
N GLU A 160 -61.15 9.08 -23.12
CA GLU A 160 -62.39 9.45 -22.42
C GLU A 160 -63.62 9.22 -23.34
N PRO A 161 -64.85 9.13 -22.78
CA PRO A 161 -65.65 10.36 -22.74
C PRO A 161 -66.58 10.53 -21.52
N VAL A 162 -66.75 11.80 -21.18
CA VAL A 162 -67.79 12.46 -20.36
C VAL A 162 -69.25 12.18 -20.75
N LYS A 163 -70.16 12.30 -19.74
CA LYS A 163 -71.56 12.81 -19.71
C LYS A 163 -72.42 12.01 -18.71
N ASP A 164 -73.39 12.52 -17.95
CA ASP A 164 -74.06 13.82 -17.82
C ASP A 164 -74.72 13.88 -16.42
N VAL A 165 -75.05 15.11 -16.00
CA VAL A 165 -75.69 15.55 -14.75
C VAL A 165 -77.17 15.16 -14.67
N GLU A 166 -77.67 14.80 -13.47
CA GLU A 166 -79.05 15.15 -13.09
C GLU A 166 -79.24 15.31 -11.57
N MET A 167 -79.82 16.46 -11.21
CA MET A 167 -80.23 16.85 -9.85
C MET A 167 -81.58 16.21 -9.50
N LYS A 168 -81.79 15.87 -8.22
CA LYS A 168 -83.15 15.85 -7.63
C LYS A 168 -83.11 16.13 -6.14
N ASP A 169 -83.93 17.11 -5.76
CA ASP A 169 -84.09 17.67 -4.42
C ASP A 169 -85.33 17.08 -3.71
N THR A 170 -85.37 17.33 -2.40
CA THR A 170 -86.47 17.25 -1.42
C THR A 170 -86.66 15.98 -0.57
N GLY A 171 -86.57 16.19 0.76
CA GLY A 171 -87.14 15.33 1.80
C GLY A 171 -86.55 15.55 3.20
N ASP A 172 -87.05 16.56 3.92
CA ASP A 172 -86.81 16.78 5.37
C ASP A 172 -87.08 15.54 6.24
N ASN A 173 -86.20 15.23 7.20
CA ASN A 173 -86.56 15.18 8.64
C ASN A 173 -85.33 15.11 9.56
N ALA A 174 -85.46 15.73 10.72
CA ALA A 174 -84.47 15.89 11.77
C ALA A 174 -84.12 14.59 12.51
N ASP A 175 -82.84 14.44 12.94
CA ASP A 175 -82.51 14.16 14.34
C ASP A 175 -81.01 14.40 14.65
N ALA A 176 -80.70 14.46 15.94
CA ALA A 176 -79.57 15.11 16.59
C ALA A 176 -78.14 14.52 16.44
N ASN A 177 -77.16 15.44 16.48
CA ASN A 177 -75.88 15.42 17.22
C ASN A 177 -74.77 14.40 16.84
N GLU A 178 -73.69 14.90 16.22
CA GLU A 178 -72.28 14.69 16.62
C GLU A 178 -71.35 15.56 15.73
N GLY A 179 -70.45 16.34 16.35
CA GLY A 179 -69.57 17.29 15.65
C GLY A 179 -68.32 16.62 15.08
N GLU A 180 -68.22 16.58 13.76
CA GLU A 180 -67.07 16.08 13.01
C GLU A 180 -66.14 17.24 12.57
N ASN A 181 -64.90 17.21 13.04
CA ASN A 181 -63.82 18.09 12.60
C ASN A 181 -63.43 17.75 11.15
N GLU A 182 -63.82 18.58 10.18
CA GLU A 182 -63.31 18.48 8.80
C GLU A 182 -61.78 18.75 8.76
N LEU A 183 -61.00 17.76 8.36
CA LEU A 183 -59.57 17.89 8.03
C LEU A 183 -59.43 18.39 6.58
N VAL A 184 -58.69 19.50 6.38
CA VAL A 184 -58.48 20.09 5.05
C VAL A 184 -57.07 19.76 4.56
N ASP A 185 -56.94 19.47 3.26
CA ASP A 185 -55.66 19.22 2.60
C ASP A 185 -55.00 20.56 2.20
N PRO A 186 -53.83 20.92 2.78
CA PRO A 186 -53.14 22.18 2.47
C PRO A 186 -52.76 22.35 1.00
N THR A 187 -52.64 21.25 0.26
CA THR A 187 -52.22 21.27 -1.15
C THR A 187 -53.27 21.86 -2.10
N GLU A 188 -54.53 21.96 -1.70
CA GLU A 188 -55.61 22.55 -2.52
C GLU A 188 -55.46 24.07 -2.74
N SER A 189 -54.70 24.73 -1.86
CA SER A 189 -54.45 26.18 -1.93
C SER A 189 -53.29 26.58 -2.85
N LEU A 190 -52.58 25.60 -3.42
CA LEU A 190 -51.38 25.83 -4.24
C LEU A 190 -51.73 26.09 -5.71
N SER A 191 -50.96 26.96 -6.35
CA SER A 191 -51.05 27.26 -7.79
C SER A 191 -50.61 26.05 -8.62
N GLN A 192 -51.55 25.50 -9.40
CA GLN A 192 -51.28 24.35 -10.26
C GLN A 192 -50.23 24.64 -11.35
N GLU A 193 -50.06 25.91 -11.75
CA GLU A 193 -49.05 26.35 -12.71
C GLU A 193 -47.62 26.28 -12.14
N ASP A 194 -47.44 26.63 -10.87
CA ASP A 194 -46.13 26.57 -10.21
C ASP A 194 -45.70 25.13 -9.93
N ILE A 195 -46.66 24.28 -9.55
CA ILE A 195 -46.45 22.83 -9.40
C ILE A 195 -46.03 22.21 -10.73
N LYS A 196 -46.71 22.55 -11.83
CA LYS A 196 -46.34 22.08 -13.18
C LYS A 196 -44.96 22.57 -13.59
N THR A 197 -44.62 23.82 -13.30
CA THR A 197 -43.30 24.37 -13.62
C THR A 197 -42.18 23.62 -12.89
N LEU A 198 -42.34 23.36 -11.59
CA LEU A 198 -41.37 22.60 -10.79
C LEU A 198 -41.27 21.12 -11.21
N THR A 199 -42.39 20.51 -11.59
CA THR A 199 -42.44 19.08 -11.94
C THR A 199 -41.98 18.84 -13.39
N GLU A 200 -42.53 19.57 -14.36
CA GLU A 200 -42.29 19.35 -15.80
C GLU A 200 -41.00 20.02 -16.29
N SER A 201 -40.65 21.21 -15.78
CA SER A 201 -39.48 21.96 -16.26
C SER A 201 -38.20 21.71 -15.44
N MET A 202 -38.33 21.45 -14.13
CA MET A 202 -37.17 21.22 -13.25
C MET A 202 -37.02 19.76 -12.78
N GLY A 203 -38.05 18.92 -13.01
CA GLY A 203 -37.97 17.48 -12.75
C GLY A 203 -38.12 17.07 -11.28
N PHE A 204 -38.67 17.93 -10.42
CA PHE A 204 -38.95 17.58 -9.03
C PHE A 204 -40.18 16.66 -8.92
N SER A 205 -40.24 15.79 -7.91
CA SER A 205 -41.43 14.99 -7.63
C SER A 205 -42.59 15.90 -7.18
N LEU A 206 -43.83 15.48 -7.44
CA LEU A 206 -45.03 16.25 -7.09
C LEU A 206 -45.05 16.64 -5.60
N ILE A 207 -44.65 15.71 -4.73
CA ILE A 207 -44.58 15.90 -3.28
C ILE A 207 -43.53 16.96 -2.92
N LYS A 208 -42.34 16.90 -3.53
CA LYS A 208 -41.28 17.91 -3.31
C LYS A 208 -41.72 19.28 -3.81
N ALA A 209 -42.34 19.36 -4.99
CA ALA A 209 -42.85 20.61 -5.53
C ALA A 209 -43.90 21.23 -4.60
N GLN A 210 -44.85 20.43 -4.10
CA GLN A 210 -45.87 20.88 -3.15
C GLN A 210 -45.28 21.28 -1.79
N LYS A 211 -44.35 20.50 -1.22
CA LYS A 211 -43.69 20.78 0.07
C LYS A 211 -42.81 22.04 -0.02
N GLY A 212 -42.11 22.24 -1.13
CA GLY A 212 -41.33 23.44 -1.41
C GLY A 212 -42.21 24.69 -1.56
N LEU A 213 -43.36 24.57 -2.24
CA LEU A 213 -44.31 25.69 -2.37
C LEU A 213 -45.01 26.02 -1.06
N LEU A 214 -45.33 25.04 -0.22
CA LEU A 214 -45.95 25.27 1.10
C LEU A 214 -45.00 25.95 2.09
N ASN A 215 -43.70 25.68 2.01
CA ASN A 215 -42.69 26.25 2.92
C ASN A 215 -42.00 27.50 2.37
N SER A 216 -42.34 27.96 1.17
CA SER A 216 -41.75 29.14 0.55
C SER A 216 -42.75 30.27 0.36
N ASN A 217 -42.28 31.50 0.52
CA ASN A 217 -43.11 32.70 0.44
C ASN A 217 -42.99 33.44 -0.91
N SER A 218 -42.31 32.85 -1.91
CA SER A 218 -41.94 33.53 -3.16
C SER A 218 -42.12 32.68 -4.42
N GLY A 219 -43.17 31.86 -4.47
CA GLY A 219 -43.52 31.04 -5.64
C GLY A 219 -42.43 30.03 -6.01
N VAL A 220 -42.31 29.70 -7.30
CA VAL A 220 -41.37 28.70 -7.83
C VAL A 220 -39.93 28.93 -7.37
N GLU A 221 -39.44 30.17 -7.37
CA GLU A 221 -38.05 30.48 -7.01
C GLU A 221 -37.75 30.19 -5.53
N GLY A 222 -38.70 30.52 -4.64
CA GLY A 222 -38.56 30.22 -3.21
C GLY A 222 -38.66 28.72 -2.92
N ALA A 223 -39.49 28.01 -3.68
CA ALA A 223 -39.64 26.56 -3.55
C ALA A 223 -38.35 25.83 -3.94
N VAL A 224 -37.66 26.28 -4.99
CA VAL A 224 -36.36 25.71 -5.40
C VAL A 224 -35.28 25.95 -4.34
N GLU A 225 -35.21 27.15 -3.78
CA GLU A 225 -34.22 27.47 -2.74
C GLU A 225 -34.44 26.64 -1.46
N TRP A 226 -35.71 26.44 -1.07
CA TRP A 226 -36.03 25.56 0.05
C TRP A 226 -35.67 24.10 -0.25
N LEU A 227 -36.02 23.60 -1.44
CA LEU A 227 -35.70 22.23 -1.86
C LEU A 227 -34.20 21.95 -1.95
N MET A 228 -33.39 22.92 -2.38
CA MET A 228 -31.93 22.77 -2.42
C MET A 228 -31.32 22.64 -1.02
N ASN A 229 -31.88 23.31 -0.02
CA ASN A 229 -31.38 23.27 1.35
C ASN A 229 -31.83 22.01 2.12
N HIS A 230 -32.89 21.34 1.68
CA HIS A 230 -33.50 20.19 2.36
C HIS A 230 -33.44 18.90 1.50
N GLN A 231 -32.64 18.89 0.42
CA GLN A 231 -32.59 17.77 -0.53
C GLN A 231 -32.12 16.43 0.06
N ASP A 232 -31.43 16.46 1.20
CA ASP A 232 -30.84 15.30 1.88
C ASP A 232 -31.68 14.82 3.09
N ASP A 233 -32.84 15.44 3.35
CA ASP A 233 -33.70 15.06 4.47
C ASP A 233 -34.52 13.80 4.14
N GLU A 234 -34.52 12.81 5.04
CA GLU A 234 -35.19 11.50 4.84
C GLU A 234 -36.72 11.62 4.71
N ASP A 235 -37.31 12.70 5.21
CA ASP A 235 -38.76 12.97 5.22
C ASP A 235 -39.25 13.79 4.02
N ILE A 236 -38.36 14.18 3.10
CA ILE A 236 -38.71 15.08 1.98
C ILE A 236 -39.70 14.45 0.99
N ASP A 237 -39.74 13.12 0.92
CA ASP A 237 -40.64 12.34 0.06
C ASP A 237 -41.87 11.78 0.81
N GLU A 238 -42.06 12.15 2.08
CA GLU A 238 -43.23 11.72 2.86
C GLU A 238 -44.53 12.46 2.48
N PRO A 239 -45.69 11.79 2.53
CA PRO A 239 -46.98 12.39 2.19
C PRO A 239 -47.37 13.50 3.17
N ILE A 240 -47.87 14.62 2.64
CA ILE A 240 -48.26 15.81 3.40
C ILE A 240 -49.47 15.50 4.29
N ALA A 241 -49.36 15.76 5.60
CA ALA A 241 -50.44 15.52 6.55
C ALA A 241 -51.54 16.59 6.49
N LYS A 242 -52.81 16.18 6.62
CA LYS A 242 -53.99 17.08 6.65
C LYS A 242 -54.07 17.83 7.98
N VAL A 243 -54.49 19.11 7.97
CA VAL A 243 -54.59 19.96 9.17
C VAL A 243 -56.03 20.44 9.46
N PRO A 244 -56.39 20.69 10.74
CA PRO A 244 -57.73 21.16 11.14
C PRO A 244 -58.00 22.63 10.77
N LYS A 245 -59.23 22.94 10.33
CA LYS A 245 -59.65 24.22 9.70
C LYS A 245 -59.75 25.45 10.63
N ASN A 246 -59.34 25.39 11.90
CA ASN A 246 -59.41 26.53 12.81
C ASN A 246 -58.22 26.58 13.79
N GLY A 247 -57.15 27.24 13.36
CA GLY A 247 -56.11 27.77 14.24
C GLY A 247 -55.72 29.15 13.71
N ALA A 248 -55.99 30.21 14.46
CA ALA A 248 -55.53 31.55 14.11
C ALA A 248 -54.00 31.56 14.06
N VAL A 249 -53.43 31.67 12.86
CA VAL A 249 -51.97 31.78 12.67
C VAL A 249 -51.58 33.24 12.85
N ALA A 250 -50.69 33.52 13.81
CA ALA A 250 -50.14 34.85 14.03
C ALA A 250 -49.44 35.38 12.76
N GLN A 251 -49.83 36.58 12.32
CA GLN A 251 -49.36 37.17 11.05
C GLN A 251 -47.93 37.75 11.12
N SER A 252 -47.33 37.88 12.31
CA SER A 252 -45.93 38.31 12.51
C SER A 252 -45.49 38.09 13.96
N TYR A 253 -44.18 38.10 14.23
CA TYR A 253 -43.59 37.97 15.55
C TYR A 253 -42.76 39.20 15.91
N LYS A 254 -42.98 39.80 17.08
CA LYS A 254 -42.22 40.97 17.56
C LYS A 254 -41.28 40.52 18.68
N CYS A 255 -40.00 40.80 18.55
CA CYS A 255 -39.05 40.60 19.65
C CYS A 255 -39.24 41.72 20.69
N ASN A 256 -39.49 41.36 21.95
CA ASN A 256 -39.70 42.35 23.03
C ASN A 256 -38.39 42.98 23.51
N GLU A 257 -37.27 42.29 23.35
CA GLU A 257 -35.94 42.78 23.76
C GLU A 257 -35.40 43.87 22.82
N CYS A 258 -35.70 43.78 21.52
CA CYS A 258 -35.17 44.72 20.52
C CYS A 258 -36.23 45.42 19.65
N GLY A 259 -37.51 45.12 19.85
CA GLY A 259 -38.65 45.75 19.17
C GLY A 259 -38.79 45.42 17.67
N LYS A 260 -37.97 44.52 17.12
CA LYS A 260 -38.04 44.16 15.69
C LYS A 260 -39.21 43.23 15.42
N ILE A 261 -39.99 43.56 14.39
CA ILE A 261 -41.08 42.74 13.87
C ILE A 261 -40.52 41.83 12.77
N LEU A 262 -40.78 40.55 12.90
CA LEU A 262 -40.27 39.44 12.10
C LEU A 262 -41.48 38.82 11.39
N SER A 263 -41.36 38.63 10.09
CA SER A 263 -42.49 38.26 9.24
C SER A 263 -42.82 36.77 9.23
N ASN A 264 -41.91 35.90 9.65
CA ASN A 264 -42.09 34.45 9.63
C ASN A 264 -41.23 33.78 10.72
N MET A 265 -41.58 32.55 11.10
CA MET A 265 -40.89 31.75 12.11
C MET A 265 -39.40 31.56 11.79
N ALA A 266 -39.06 31.34 10.50
CA ALA A 266 -37.67 31.23 10.06
C ALA A 266 -36.83 32.50 10.32
N ASN A 267 -37.44 33.70 10.21
CA ASN A 267 -36.76 34.95 10.53
C ASN A 267 -36.60 35.16 12.04
N LEU A 268 -37.50 34.59 12.84
CA LEU A 268 -37.42 34.58 14.29
C LEU A 268 -36.28 33.69 14.79
N GLU A 269 -36.14 32.49 14.23
CA GLU A 269 -35.02 31.60 14.55
C GLU A 269 -33.67 32.20 14.14
N LEU A 270 -33.59 32.81 12.95
CA LEU A 270 -32.36 33.48 12.49
C LEU A 270 -32.03 34.71 13.34
N HIS A 271 -33.04 35.44 13.83
CA HIS A 271 -32.86 36.53 14.78
C HIS A 271 -32.37 36.00 16.14
N ALA A 272 -33.04 34.99 16.69
CA ALA A 272 -32.67 34.36 17.96
C ALA A 272 -31.23 33.81 17.92
N ASN A 273 -30.83 33.14 16.83
CA ASN A 273 -29.47 32.61 16.68
C ASN A 273 -28.40 33.69 16.50
N LYS A 274 -28.76 34.81 15.88
CA LYS A 274 -27.80 35.89 15.58
C LYS A 274 -27.65 36.88 16.74
N THR A 275 -28.71 37.16 17.48
CA THR A 275 -28.71 38.15 18.58
C THR A 275 -28.82 37.52 19.96
N GLY A 276 -29.18 36.24 20.06
CA GLY A 276 -29.36 35.54 21.34
C GLY A 276 -30.65 35.93 22.08
N HIS A 277 -31.56 36.68 21.45
CA HIS A 277 -32.81 37.10 22.08
C HIS A 277 -33.83 35.96 22.05
N SER A 278 -34.60 35.81 23.13
CA SER A 278 -35.52 34.68 23.30
C SER A 278 -36.97 35.09 23.56
N ASP A 279 -37.24 36.35 23.89
CA ASP A 279 -38.59 36.85 24.16
C ASP A 279 -39.27 37.43 22.91
N PHE A 280 -40.26 36.69 22.38
CA PHE A 280 -41.02 37.03 21.17
C PHE A 280 -42.53 36.98 21.43
N GLU A 281 -43.24 38.02 20.98
CA GLU A 281 -44.70 38.16 21.07
C GLU A 281 -45.35 38.08 19.68
N GLU A 282 -46.42 37.31 19.56
CA GLU A 282 -47.22 37.22 18.33
C GLU A 282 -47.99 38.53 18.10
N SER A 283 -47.73 39.22 16.98
CA SER A 283 -48.32 40.52 16.66
C SER A 283 -49.16 40.46 15.38
N THR A 284 -50.29 41.17 15.36
CA THR A 284 -51.22 41.26 14.21
C THR A 284 -50.82 42.33 13.19
N GLN A 285 -49.60 42.86 13.26
CA GLN A 285 -49.15 43.95 12.37
C GLN A 285 -48.60 43.39 11.05
N CYS A 286 -49.39 43.48 9.98
CA CYS A 286 -48.93 43.22 8.63
C CYS A 286 -47.88 44.26 8.20
N ILE A 287 -46.63 43.82 8.02
CA ILE A 287 -45.55 44.65 7.49
C ILE A 287 -45.91 45.01 6.04
N LYS A 288 -45.97 46.31 5.70
CA LYS A 288 -46.17 46.75 4.32
C LYS A 288 -45.05 46.19 3.44
N PRO A 289 -45.37 45.51 2.32
CA PRO A 289 -44.33 44.99 1.43
C PRO A 289 -43.47 46.14 0.93
N LEU A 290 -42.15 45.96 1.03
CA LEU A 290 -41.14 46.92 0.56
C LEU A 290 -41.46 47.30 -0.90
N THR A 291 -41.37 48.59 -1.23
CA THR A 291 -41.67 49.10 -2.57
C THR A 291 -40.76 48.45 -3.61
N GLU A 292 -41.26 48.27 -4.84
CA GLU A 292 -40.54 47.55 -5.90
C GLU A 292 -39.16 48.15 -6.18
N GLU A 293 -39.00 49.48 -6.08
CA GLU A 293 -37.71 50.16 -6.25
C GLU A 293 -36.68 49.83 -5.15
N GLU A 294 -37.10 49.67 -3.91
CA GLU A 294 -36.19 49.34 -2.81
C GLU A 294 -35.76 47.88 -2.85
N LYS A 295 -36.66 46.98 -3.29
CA LYS A 295 -36.33 45.58 -3.57
C LYS A 295 -35.34 45.48 -4.73
N ALA A 296 -35.55 46.22 -5.82
CA ALA A 296 -34.65 46.24 -6.96
C ALA A 296 -33.23 46.73 -6.59
N LYS A 297 -33.12 47.75 -5.73
CA LYS A 297 -31.81 48.24 -5.24
C LYS A 297 -31.09 47.20 -4.37
N LYS A 298 -31.78 46.54 -3.45
CA LYS A 298 -31.20 45.47 -2.62
C LYS A 298 -30.78 44.25 -3.45
N ILE A 299 -31.57 43.90 -4.47
CA ILE A 299 -31.22 42.83 -5.41
C ILE A 299 -29.97 43.21 -6.22
N ALA A 300 -29.84 44.47 -6.64
CA ALA A 300 -28.64 44.95 -7.32
C ALA A 300 -27.39 44.90 -6.41
N GLU A 301 -27.52 45.36 -5.16
CA GLU A 301 -26.44 45.31 -4.15
C GLU A 301 -25.99 43.87 -3.85
N ILE A 302 -26.94 42.93 -3.71
CA ILE A 302 -26.65 41.50 -3.51
C ILE A 302 -25.96 40.90 -4.74
N LYS A 303 -26.39 41.26 -5.96
CA LYS A 303 -25.75 40.81 -7.21
C LYS A 303 -24.31 41.31 -7.32
N ASP A 304 -24.05 42.55 -6.93
CA ASP A 304 -22.70 43.12 -6.94
C ASP A 304 -21.79 42.44 -5.91
N LEU A 305 -22.32 42.11 -4.73
CA LEU A 305 -21.58 41.38 -3.69
C LEU A 305 -21.28 39.93 -4.11
N LEU A 306 -22.22 39.25 -4.76
CA LEU A 306 -22.01 37.91 -5.34
C LEU A 306 -20.98 37.93 -6.47
N LYS A 307 -20.99 38.97 -7.31
CA LYS A 307 -19.99 39.17 -8.37
C LYS A 307 -18.60 39.42 -7.78
N ALA A 308 -18.50 40.25 -6.75
CA ALA A 308 -17.25 40.50 -6.03
C ALA A 308 -16.67 39.21 -5.41
N LYS A 309 -17.51 38.42 -4.73
CA LYS A 309 -17.09 37.11 -4.17
C LYS A 309 -16.68 36.09 -5.24
N ARG A 310 -17.35 36.09 -6.41
CA ARG A 310 -16.95 35.21 -7.53
C ARG A 310 -15.57 35.59 -8.07
N MET A 311 -15.31 36.89 -8.24
CA MET A 311 -14.01 37.39 -8.69
C MET A 311 -12.89 37.09 -7.68
N GLU A 312 -13.19 37.20 -6.38
CA GLU A 312 -12.26 36.83 -5.31
C GLU A 312 -11.92 35.34 -5.33
N ARG A 313 -12.93 34.46 -5.48
CA ARG A 313 -12.71 33.02 -5.58
C ARG A 313 -11.88 32.65 -6.82
N GLU A 314 -12.17 33.25 -7.97
CA GLU A 314 -11.40 33.00 -9.20
C GLU A 314 -9.94 33.50 -9.09
N ALA A 315 -9.71 34.61 -8.37
CA ALA A 315 -8.36 35.09 -8.09
C ALA A 315 -7.60 34.12 -7.16
N LEU A 316 -8.27 33.58 -6.15
CA LEU A 316 -7.69 32.60 -5.24
C LEU A 316 -7.32 31.30 -5.96
N GLU A 317 -8.22 30.77 -6.79
CA GLU A 317 -7.98 29.56 -7.58
C GLU A 317 -6.75 29.72 -8.51
N LYS A 318 -6.58 30.90 -9.13
CA LYS A 318 -5.38 31.21 -9.94
C LYS A 318 -4.09 31.21 -9.13
N VAL A 319 -4.11 31.70 -7.89
CA VAL A 319 -2.93 31.66 -7.00
C VAL A 319 -2.62 30.23 -6.60
N GLU A 320 -3.65 29.45 -6.23
CA GLU A 320 -3.50 28.04 -5.88
C GLU A 320 -2.95 27.20 -7.05
N ASP A 321 -3.38 27.47 -8.28
CA ASP A 321 -2.86 26.83 -9.49
C ASP A 321 -1.37 27.12 -9.70
N VAL A 322 -0.97 28.38 -9.55
CA VAL A 322 0.43 28.77 -9.63
C VAL A 322 1.26 28.08 -8.55
N ASP A 323 0.74 27.95 -7.33
CA ASP A 323 1.44 27.28 -6.23
C ASP A 323 1.48 25.76 -6.38
N ARG A 324 0.43 25.13 -6.93
CA ARG A 324 0.44 23.71 -7.34
C ARG A 324 1.54 23.44 -8.37
N GLU A 325 1.65 24.29 -9.40
CA GLU A 325 2.67 24.14 -10.42
C GLU A 325 4.09 24.38 -9.87
N LYS A 326 4.27 25.33 -8.94
CA LYS A 326 5.55 25.52 -8.22
C LYS A 326 5.93 24.28 -7.41
N LYS A 327 5.00 23.72 -6.62
CA LYS A 327 5.22 22.50 -5.83
C LYS A 327 5.59 21.31 -6.72
N ARG A 328 4.96 21.17 -7.88
CA ARG A 328 5.30 20.12 -8.85
C ARG A 328 6.75 20.27 -9.35
N ARG A 329 7.18 21.50 -9.68
CA ARG A 329 8.56 21.78 -10.12
C ARG A 329 9.57 21.51 -9.01
N GLU A 330 9.25 21.91 -7.79
CA GLU A 330 10.08 21.68 -6.61
C GLU A 330 10.22 20.19 -6.31
N MET A 331 9.12 19.43 -6.32
CA MET A 331 9.13 17.98 -6.15
C MET A 331 9.98 17.29 -7.24
N GLY A 332 9.86 17.74 -8.50
CA GLY A 332 10.70 17.23 -9.59
C GLY A 332 12.19 17.52 -9.39
N LYS A 333 12.54 18.72 -8.93
CA LYS A 333 13.93 19.12 -8.64
C LYS A 333 14.49 18.34 -7.45
N ASN A 334 13.70 18.17 -6.39
CA ASN A 334 14.09 17.41 -5.21
C ASN A 334 14.28 15.92 -5.54
N MET A 335 13.42 15.34 -6.39
CA MET A 335 13.59 13.96 -6.86
C MET A 335 14.86 13.80 -7.70
N ALA A 336 15.20 14.77 -8.55
CA ALA A 336 16.45 14.75 -9.30
C ALA A 336 17.69 14.87 -8.40
N GLN A 337 17.67 15.81 -7.43
CA GLN A 337 18.76 16.01 -6.47
C GLN A 337 18.98 14.76 -5.60
N THR A 338 17.91 14.20 -5.03
CA THR A 338 18.00 12.98 -4.21
C THR A 338 18.52 11.78 -5.00
N ARG A 339 18.12 11.62 -6.27
CA ARG A 339 18.65 10.56 -7.14
C ARG A 339 20.15 10.74 -7.40
N GLU A 340 20.60 11.96 -7.68
CA GLU A 340 22.03 12.27 -7.91
C GLU A 340 22.87 12.03 -6.64
N GLU A 341 22.35 12.40 -5.47
CA GLU A 341 23.00 12.14 -4.18
C GLU A 341 23.11 10.64 -3.88
N MET A 342 22.06 9.87 -4.14
CA MET A 342 22.09 8.41 -3.99
C MET A 342 23.11 7.75 -4.92
N GLU A 343 23.20 8.21 -6.17
CA GLU A 343 24.19 7.70 -7.14
C GLU A 343 25.63 8.05 -6.72
N LYS A 344 25.87 9.28 -6.27
CA LYS A 344 27.16 9.70 -5.71
C LYS A 344 27.54 8.87 -4.47
N ALA A 345 26.59 8.61 -3.57
CA ALA A 345 26.81 7.78 -2.39
C ALA A 345 27.12 6.33 -2.75
N ALA A 346 26.43 5.75 -3.75
CA ALA A 346 26.70 4.40 -4.24
C ALA A 346 28.11 4.28 -4.83
N ARG A 347 28.50 5.22 -5.70
CA ARG A 347 29.85 5.27 -6.29
C ARG A 347 30.95 5.41 -5.23
N LEU A 348 30.70 6.20 -4.19
CA LEU A 348 31.65 6.35 -3.08
C LEU A 348 31.79 5.06 -2.27
N ARG A 349 30.69 4.34 -2.00
CA ARG A 349 30.74 3.05 -1.29
C ARG A 349 31.50 2.01 -2.09
N GLU A 350 31.23 1.89 -3.39
CA GLU A 350 31.94 0.97 -4.28
C GLU A 350 33.44 1.30 -4.36
N ALA A 351 33.80 2.58 -4.50
CA ALA A 351 35.20 3.00 -4.50
C ALA A 351 35.91 2.71 -3.17
N LYS A 352 35.23 2.90 -2.03
CA LYS A 352 35.77 2.54 -0.70
C LYS A 352 35.95 1.03 -0.56
N GLN A 353 34.98 0.24 -1.02
CA GLN A 353 35.07 -1.23 -0.99
C GLN A 353 36.23 -1.74 -1.85
N ARG A 354 36.39 -1.23 -3.08
CA ARG A 354 37.50 -1.59 -3.96
C ARG A 354 38.87 -1.20 -3.39
N LYS A 355 38.96 -0.07 -2.67
CA LYS A 355 40.18 0.32 -1.95
C LYS A 355 40.47 -0.64 -0.80
N LYS A 356 39.47 -1.00 0.00
CA LYS A 356 39.60 -1.95 1.10
C LYS A 356 40.03 -3.34 0.60
N GLU A 357 39.38 -3.86 -0.44
CA GLU A 357 39.75 -5.13 -1.06
C GLU A 357 41.19 -5.12 -1.59
N LYS A 358 41.64 -4.01 -2.21
CA LYS A 358 43.02 -3.85 -2.68
C LYS A 358 44.03 -3.81 -1.52
N GLU A 359 43.68 -3.15 -0.41
CA GLU A 359 44.51 -3.09 0.79
C GLU A 359 44.58 -4.43 1.51
N ASP A 360 43.46 -5.14 1.65
CA ASP A 360 43.38 -6.46 2.25
C ASP A 360 44.14 -7.48 1.39
N PHE A 361 44.01 -7.42 0.06
CA PHE A 361 44.83 -8.22 -0.85
C PHE A 361 46.32 -7.93 -0.72
N LYS A 362 46.70 -6.64 -0.60
CA LYS A 362 48.10 -6.25 -0.37
C LYS A 362 48.61 -6.76 0.98
N ARG A 363 47.79 -6.71 2.04
CA ARG A 363 48.11 -7.21 3.38
C ARG A 363 48.29 -8.72 3.37
N GLU A 364 47.40 -9.46 2.72
CA GLU A 364 47.50 -10.92 2.62
C GLU A 364 48.73 -11.34 1.80
N ARG A 365 48.97 -10.67 0.68
CA ARG A 365 50.19 -10.90 -0.11
C ARG A 365 51.47 -10.59 0.67
N ALA A 366 51.46 -9.54 1.49
CA ALA A 366 52.59 -9.22 2.37
C ALA A 366 52.78 -10.28 3.47
N ARG A 367 51.69 -10.78 4.07
CA ARG A 367 51.71 -11.88 5.04
C ARG A 367 52.35 -13.13 4.44
N ILE A 368 51.88 -13.56 3.27
CA ILE A 368 52.44 -14.72 2.56
C ILE A 368 53.91 -14.50 2.22
N LYS A 369 54.28 -13.30 1.75
CA LYS A 369 55.68 -12.98 1.41
C LYS A 369 56.60 -13.04 2.64
N ALA A 370 56.15 -12.51 3.78
CA ALA A 370 56.91 -12.55 5.03
C ALA A 370 57.09 -13.99 5.55
N GLU A 371 56.05 -14.82 5.42
CA GLU A 371 56.12 -16.23 5.81
C GLU A 371 57.08 -17.03 4.92
N ILE A 372 57.05 -16.79 3.60
CA ILE A 372 58.04 -17.37 2.66
C ILE A 372 59.47 -16.92 3.00
N GLU A 373 59.65 -15.66 3.39
CA GLU A 373 60.96 -15.13 3.78
C GLU A 373 61.48 -15.78 5.07
N LYS A 374 60.60 -16.04 6.04
CA LYS A 374 60.92 -16.78 7.27
C LYS A 374 61.31 -18.23 6.96
N ASP A 375 60.54 -18.93 6.13
CA ASP A 375 60.85 -20.29 5.64
C ASP A 375 62.19 -20.34 4.90
N LYS A 376 62.46 -19.38 3.99
CA LYS A 376 63.77 -19.27 3.32
C LYS A 376 64.93 -19.08 4.31
N ARG A 377 64.72 -18.29 5.38
CA ARG A 377 65.72 -18.07 6.43
C ARG A 377 65.98 -19.35 7.23
N GLU A 378 64.94 -20.11 7.57
CA GLU A 378 65.06 -21.39 8.28
C GLU A 378 65.77 -22.45 7.43
N ARG A 379 65.44 -22.57 6.13
CA ARG A 379 66.18 -23.46 5.20
C ARG A 379 67.64 -23.06 5.07
N ALA A 380 67.95 -21.77 4.97
CA ALA A 380 69.32 -21.28 4.91
C ALA A 380 70.11 -21.66 6.18
N ALA A 381 69.48 -21.54 7.37
CA ALA A 381 70.08 -21.94 8.64
C ALA A 381 70.31 -23.46 8.74
N HIS A 382 69.42 -24.28 8.15
CA HIS A 382 69.46 -25.74 8.22
C HIS A 382 70.01 -26.42 6.96
N LYS A 383 70.93 -25.77 6.22
CA LYS A 383 71.60 -26.32 5.02
C LYS A 383 70.62 -26.93 3.99
N GLY A 384 69.46 -26.29 3.81
CA GLY A 384 68.46 -26.66 2.81
C GLY A 384 67.40 -27.67 3.25
N LYS A 385 67.41 -28.16 4.50
CA LYS A 385 66.40 -29.10 5.01
C LYS A 385 65.50 -28.43 6.05
N LEU A 386 64.18 -28.52 5.87
CA LEU A 386 63.20 -28.09 6.86
C LEU A 386 63.05 -29.15 7.95
N THR A 387 62.94 -28.74 9.22
CA THR A 387 62.93 -29.66 10.37
C THR A 387 61.54 -30.24 10.69
N SER A 388 60.45 -29.70 10.11
CA SER A 388 59.09 -30.23 10.26
C SER A 388 58.21 -29.97 9.02
N LYS A 389 57.14 -30.76 8.85
CA LYS A 389 56.11 -30.56 7.81
C LYS A 389 55.13 -29.50 8.33
N LEU A 390 55.18 -28.28 7.79
CA LEU A 390 54.30 -27.19 8.22
C LEU A 390 52.82 -27.56 7.99
N GLY A 391 52.05 -27.66 9.07
CA GLY A 391 50.61 -27.92 9.05
C GLY A 391 49.80 -26.63 9.02
N ILE A 392 49.80 -25.91 7.90
CA ILE A 392 48.95 -24.72 7.71
C ILE A 392 48.14 -24.83 6.42
N ASP A 393 46.84 -24.61 6.55
CA ASP A 393 45.89 -24.63 5.45
C ASP A 393 46.18 -23.48 4.46
N GLY A 394 46.48 -23.81 3.20
CA GLY A 394 46.71 -22.85 2.12
C GLY A 394 48.16 -22.54 1.72
N TYR A 395 49.19 -23.07 2.39
CA TYR A 395 50.59 -22.99 1.92
C TYR A 395 51.23 -24.38 1.93
N HIS A 396 51.25 -25.02 0.76
CA HIS A 396 51.80 -26.36 0.57
C HIS A 396 53.13 -26.24 -0.20
N PRO A 397 54.30 -26.31 0.47
CA PRO A 397 55.59 -26.10 -0.18
C PRO A 397 55.92 -27.17 -1.25
N ASP A 398 55.27 -28.33 -1.19
CA ASP A 398 55.40 -29.42 -2.18
C ASP A 398 54.53 -29.25 -3.44
N ALA A 399 53.56 -28.34 -3.46
CA ALA A 399 52.60 -28.24 -4.58
C ALA A 399 53.18 -27.57 -5.84
N ILE A 400 54.43 -27.09 -5.79
CA ILE A 400 55.15 -26.60 -6.96
C ILE A 400 56.28 -27.58 -7.27
N GLN A 401 55.93 -28.74 -7.84
CA GLN A 401 56.88 -29.56 -8.59
C GLN A 401 57.14 -28.83 -9.92
N TYR A 402 58.25 -28.10 -10.00
CA TYR A 402 58.84 -27.80 -11.30
C TYR A 402 59.48 -29.11 -11.78
N ASP A 403 58.84 -29.78 -12.73
CA ASP A 403 59.48 -30.82 -13.53
C ASP A 403 60.59 -30.15 -14.36
N VAL A 404 61.81 -30.13 -13.80
CA VAL A 404 63.02 -29.72 -14.51
C VAL A 404 63.77 -30.99 -14.90
N ASP A 405 63.51 -31.46 -16.12
CA ASP A 405 64.46 -32.31 -16.82
C ASP A 405 65.69 -31.48 -17.18
N ALA A 406 66.85 -31.95 -16.72
CA ALA A 406 68.13 -31.31 -16.93
C ALA A 406 68.58 -31.48 -18.40
N GLY A 407 68.50 -30.42 -19.20
CA GLY A 407 69.07 -30.43 -20.55
C GLY A 407 68.78 -29.20 -21.41
N VAL A 408 69.60 -28.15 -21.24
CA VAL A 408 70.03 -27.19 -22.29
C VAL A 408 69.02 -26.16 -22.88
N SER A 409 69.27 -24.90 -22.52
CA SER A 409 69.10 -23.62 -23.27
C SER A 409 67.74 -22.91 -23.46
N SER A 410 67.70 -21.69 -22.88
CA SER A 410 66.94 -20.46 -23.21
C SER A 410 65.43 -20.34 -22.92
N PRO A 411 64.96 -19.11 -22.57
CA PRO A 411 63.66 -18.88 -21.94
C PRO A 411 62.55 -18.73 -23.00
N GLY A 412 61.76 -19.78 -23.17
CA GLY A 412 60.55 -19.81 -24.00
C GLY A 412 59.30 -20.01 -23.15
N HIS A 413 58.28 -19.19 -23.44
CA HIS A 413 56.91 -19.24 -22.96
C HIS A 413 56.39 -20.68 -22.71
N HIS A 414 55.96 -21.02 -21.48
CA HIS A 414 55.31 -22.31 -21.22
C HIS A 414 53.90 -22.31 -21.83
N PRO A 415 53.54 -23.27 -22.71
CA PRO A 415 52.18 -23.40 -23.20
C PRO A 415 51.29 -24.00 -22.10
N HIS A 416 50.07 -23.48 -21.97
CA HIS A 416 49.06 -23.98 -21.04
C HIS A 416 48.78 -25.48 -21.27
N LYS A 417 48.92 -26.29 -20.22
CA LYS A 417 48.59 -27.72 -20.21
C LYS A 417 47.07 -27.89 -20.37
N LYS A 418 46.61 -28.32 -21.55
CA LYS A 418 45.20 -28.52 -21.90
C LYS A 418 44.54 -29.57 -20.98
N ILE A 419 43.47 -29.19 -20.30
CA ILE A 419 42.65 -30.10 -19.47
C ILE A 419 41.72 -30.86 -20.43
N LYS A 420 41.90 -32.17 -20.60
CA LYS A 420 41.00 -33.00 -21.40
C LYS A 420 39.63 -33.08 -20.73
N ALA A 421 38.58 -32.80 -21.51
CA ALA A 421 37.20 -32.74 -21.06
C ALA A 421 36.70 -34.09 -20.48
N SER A 422 36.07 -34.07 -19.30
CA SER A 422 35.56 -35.29 -18.67
C SER A 422 34.09 -35.54 -19.05
N VAL A 423 33.89 -36.28 -20.13
CA VAL A 423 32.57 -36.65 -20.71
C VAL A 423 31.68 -37.39 -19.70
N ALA A 424 32.28 -38.16 -18.79
CA ALA A 424 31.58 -39.01 -17.82
C ALA A 424 30.70 -38.27 -16.79
N LYS A 425 30.81 -36.94 -16.67
CA LYS A 425 30.08 -36.15 -15.66
C LYS A 425 28.97 -35.27 -16.24
N ILE A 426 28.72 -35.33 -17.55
CA ILE A 426 27.71 -34.52 -18.24
C ILE A 426 26.31 -34.71 -17.61
N ASP A 427 25.90 -35.95 -17.37
CA ASP A 427 24.57 -36.27 -16.80
C ASP A 427 24.43 -35.78 -15.35
N GLU A 428 25.52 -35.83 -14.58
CA GLU A 428 25.58 -35.31 -13.21
C GLU A 428 25.41 -33.78 -13.20
N TYR A 429 26.04 -33.07 -14.14
CA TYR A 429 25.93 -31.63 -14.25
C TYR A 429 24.54 -31.18 -14.73
N ILE A 430 23.94 -31.89 -15.68
CA ILE A 430 22.57 -31.63 -16.14
C ILE A 430 21.59 -31.82 -14.97
N SER A 431 21.75 -32.91 -14.20
CA SER A 431 20.93 -33.19 -13.00
C SER A 431 21.07 -32.11 -11.92
N LYS A 432 22.28 -31.57 -11.73
CA LYS A 432 22.54 -30.44 -10.82
C LYS A 432 21.89 -29.14 -11.29
N VAL A 433 21.80 -28.90 -12.60
CA VAL A 433 21.10 -27.70 -13.12
C VAL A 433 19.58 -27.88 -13.02
N SER A 434 19.06 -29.08 -13.29
CA SER A 434 17.62 -29.36 -13.19
C SER A 434 17.09 -29.39 -11.75
N SER A 435 17.95 -29.60 -10.74
CA SER A 435 17.52 -29.52 -9.33
C SER A 435 17.09 -28.10 -8.89
N TYR A 436 17.47 -27.05 -9.62
CA TYR A 436 17.08 -25.68 -9.31
C TYR A 436 15.64 -25.39 -9.77
N LYS A 437 14.65 -25.79 -8.96
CA LYS A 437 13.21 -25.61 -9.25
C LYS A 437 12.61 -24.27 -8.80
N ALA A 438 13.25 -23.56 -7.87
CA ALA A 438 12.78 -22.27 -7.40
C ALA A 438 12.81 -21.22 -8.54
N GLY A 439 11.67 -20.59 -8.83
CA GLY A 439 11.56 -19.51 -9.83
C GLY A 439 11.63 -19.93 -11.31
N GLY A 440 11.70 -21.23 -11.61
CA GLY A 440 11.84 -21.74 -12.97
C GLY A 440 13.19 -21.43 -13.62
N ASP A 441 14.19 -21.01 -12.83
CA ASP A 441 15.45 -20.51 -13.37
C ASP A 441 16.37 -21.64 -13.87
N GLY A 442 16.27 -22.85 -13.29
CA GLY A 442 16.92 -24.05 -13.80
C GLY A 442 16.49 -24.39 -15.23
N GLY A 443 15.19 -24.33 -15.52
CA GLY A 443 14.65 -24.55 -16.88
C GLY A 443 15.12 -23.48 -17.86
N LYS A 444 15.17 -22.21 -17.45
CA LYS A 444 15.72 -21.11 -18.28
C LYS A 444 17.21 -21.32 -18.58
N CYS A 445 17.99 -21.83 -17.62
CA CYS A 445 19.40 -22.17 -17.80
C CYS A 445 19.57 -23.34 -18.80
N LEU A 446 18.83 -24.43 -18.61
CA LEU A 446 18.84 -25.59 -19.52
C LEU A 446 18.49 -25.20 -20.96
N LYS A 447 17.48 -24.33 -21.15
CA LYS A 447 17.10 -23.81 -22.47
C LYS A 447 18.23 -23.03 -23.15
N ILE A 448 18.99 -22.22 -22.39
CA ILE A 448 20.11 -21.44 -22.92
C ILE A 448 21.30 -22.34 -23.24
N LEU A 449 21.60 -23.31 -22.38
CA LEU A 449 22.64 -24.31 -22.62
C LEU A 449 22.34 -25.15 -23.86
N SER A 450 21.08 -25.59 -24.02
CA SER A 450 20.60 -26.28 -25.23
C SER A 450 20.78 -25.40 -26.47
N LEU A 451 20.46 -24.10 -26.40
CA LEU A 451 20.65 -23.18 -27.53
C LEU A 451 22.12 -23.01 -27.93
N TYR A 452 23.04 -22.91 -26.97
CA TYR A 452 24.47 -22.80 -27.28
C TYR A 452 24.99 -24.05 -28.01
N VAL A 453 24.63 -25.23 -27.54
CA VAL A 453 25.04 -26.49 -28.18
C VAL A 453 24.35 -26.67 -29.53
N LYS A 454 23.04 -26.37 -29.62
CA LYS A 454 22.25 -26.47 -30.86
C LYS A 454 22.84 -25.62 -31.99
N ASN A 455 23.21 -24.37 -31.72
CA ASN A 455 23.78 -23.47 -32.72
C ASN A 455 25.09 -24.02 -33.32
N ILE A 456 25.89 -24.75 -32.53
CA ILE A 456 27.16 -25.35 -32.96
C ILE A 456 26.91 -26.63 -33.77
N VAL A 457 25.95 -27.44 -33.35
CA VAL A 457 25.56 -28.67 -34.07
C VAL A 457 24.93 -28.33 -35.43
N GLU A 458 24.09 -27.29 -35.50
CA GLU A 458 23.45 -26.85 -36.75
C GLU A 458 24.42 -26.10 -37.68
N ASN A 459 25.39 -25.35 -37.13
CA ASN A 459 26.34 -24.56 -37.93
C ASN A 459 27.80 -24.78 -37.46
N PRO A 460 28.42 -25.94 -37.77
CA PRO A 460 29.78 -26.26 -37.30
C PRO A 460 30.88 -25.36 -37.89
N GLY A 461 30.63 -24.77 -39.05
CA GLY A 461 31.60 -23.92 -39.78
C GLY A 461 31.61 -22.45 -39.36
N GLU A 462 30.73 -22.02 -38.44
CA GLU A 462 30.66 -20.62 -38.02
C GLU A 462 31.35 -20.39 -36.66
N ASP A 463 32.53 -19.79 -36.69
CA ASP A 463 33.36 -19.54 -35.50
C ASP A 463 32.69 -18.63 -34.45
N LYS A 464 31.67 -17.86 -34.84
CA LYS A 464 30.87 -17.03 -33.94
C LYS A 464 30.17 -17.85 -32.86
N PHE A 465 29.81 -19.11 -33.13
CA PHE A 465 29.11 -19.99 -32.19
C PHE A 465 30.05 -20.81 -31.31
N LYS A 466 31.31 -20.94 -31.73
CA LYS A 466 32.38 -21.53 -30.91
C LYS A 466 32.81 -20.62 -29.76
N LYS A 467 32.41 -19.34 -29.76
CA LYS A 467 32.77 -18.36 -28.72
C LYS A 467 31.56 -17.86 -27.94
N ILE A 468 31.56 -18.11 -26.63
CA ILE A 468 30.54 -17.61 -25.69
C ILE A 468 31.15 -16.48 -24.86
N ASN A 469 30.61 -15.26 -25.00
CA ASN A 469 31.03 -14.12 -24.20
C ASN A 469 30.46 -14.23 -22.76
N MET A 470 31.34 -14.30 -21.76
CA MET A 470 30.96 -14.41 -20.35
C MET A 470 30.39 -13.11 -19.78
N GLU A 471 30.59 -11.98 -20.47
CA GLU A 471 30.07 -10.69 -20.07
C GLU A 471 28.62 -10.44 -20.45
N ASN A 472 28.09 -11.23 -21.38
CA ASN A 472 26.72 -11.10 -21.88
C ASN A 472 25.72 -11.26 -20.71
N LYS A 473 24.71 -10.39 -20.68
CA LYS A 473 23.62 -10.39 -19.68
C LYS A 473 22.97 -11.77 -19.55
N ALA A 474 22.74 -12.47 -20.66
CA ALA A 474 22.15 -13.82 -20.65
C ALA A 474 23.04 -14.82 -19.90
N TYR A 475 24.35 -14.82 -20.14
CA TYR A 475 25.29 -15.68 -19.45
C TYR A 475 25.44 -15.30 -17.97
N LYS A 476 25.65 -14.01 -17.66
CA LYS A 476 25.84 -13.52 -16.28
C LYS A 476 24.66 -13.83 -15.36
N THR A 477 23.44 -13.70 -15.87
CA THR A 477 22.22 -13.85 -15.05
C THR A 477 21.68 -15.28 -15.03
N LYS A 478 21.76 -16.01 -16.15
CA LYS A 478 21.05 -17.29 -16.31
C LYS A 478 21.96 -18.51 -16.40
N VAL A 479 23.28 -18.35 -16.56
CA VAL A 479 24.22 -19.48 -16.72
C VAL A 479 25.28 -19.47 -15.62
N LYS A 480 25.94 -18.32 -15.39
CA LYS A 480 27.01 -18.16 -14.39
C LYS A 480 26.62 -18.52 -12.94
N PRO A 481 25.40 -18.23 -12.44
CA PRO A 481 25.03 -18.55 -11.06
C PRO A 481 24.86 -20.05 -10.77
N PHE A 482 24.73 -20.88 -11.81
CA PHE A 482 24.46 -22.30 -11.68
C PHE A 482 25.77 -23.11 -11.66
N ILE A 483 26.01 -23.78 -10.53
CA ILE A 483 27.27 -24.50 -10.25
C ILE A 483 27.54 -25.60 -11.29
N GLY A 484 26.50 -26.22 -11.85
CA GLY A 484 26.63 -27.24 -12.90
C GLY A 484 26.84 -26.69 -14.32
N ALA A 485 26.43 -25.46 -14.62
CA ALA A 485 26.37 -24.96 -15.98
C ALA A 485 27.75 -24.65 -16.58
N LYS A 486 28.65 -24.02 -15.82
CA LYS A 486 30.04 -23.79 -16.27
C LYS A 486 30.81 -25.10 -16.41
N ALA A 487 30.64 -26.03 -15.45
CA ALA A 487 31.30 -27.33 -15.49
C ALA A 487 30.86 -28.16 -16.70
N LEU A 488 29.58 -28.09 -17.07
CA LEU A 488 29.04 -28.71 -18.27
C LEU A 488 29.72 -28.16 -19.55
N LEU A 489 29.84 -26.84 -19.69
CA LEU A 489 30.50 -26.24 -20.86
C LEU A 489 31.97 -26.68 -20.96
N LEU A 490 32.68 -26.73 -19.84
CA LEU A 490 34.06 -27.23 -19.81
C LEU A 490 34.14 -28.73 -20.18
N ALA A 491 33.17 -29.53 -19.77
CA ALA A 491 33.09 -30.96 -20.09
C ALA A 491 32.72 -31.26 -21.55
N ILE A 492 32.12 -30.30 -22.25
CA ILE A 492 31.82 -30.37 -23.69
C ILE A 492 33.04 -29.96 -24.53
N GLY A 493 34.02 -29.26 -23.95
CA GLY A 493 35.24 -28.82 -24.64
C GLY A 493 35.43 -27.31 -24.73
N PHE A 494 34.58 -26.50 -24.09
CA PHE A 494 34.85 -25.07 -23.99
C PHE A 494 35.99 -24.81 -23.01
N SER A 495 36.91 -23.94 -23.37
CA SER A 495 37.99 -23.47 -22.49
C SER A 495 37.93 -21.94 -22.34
N PRO A 496 38.27 -21.39 -21.17
CA PRO A 496 38.36 -19.95 -21.00
C PRO A 496 39.52 -19.39 -21.82
N ASN A 497 39.29 -18.26 -22.50
CA ASN A 497 40.33 -17.53 -23.21
C ASN A 497 41.37 -16.96 -22.20
N GLU A 498 42.56 -16.58 -22.68
CA GLU A 498 43.66 -16.01 -21.88
C GLU A 498 43.23 -14.81 -21.01
N GLY A 499 42.25 -14.03 -21.47
CA GLY A 499 41.65 -12.91 -20.72
C GLY A 499 40.54 -13.29 -19.73
N ASN A 500 40.09 -14.55 -19.67
CA ASN A 500 38.91 -15.02 -18.91
C ASN A 500 37.57 -14.34 -19.26
N ASP A 501 37.50 -13.59 -20.36
CA ASP A 501 36.30 -12.83 -20.76
C ASP A 501 35.32 -13.66 -21.62
N ALA A 502 35.79 -14.75 -22.23
CA ALA A 502 35.00 -15.61 -23.09
C ALA A 502 35.40 -17.09 -22.96
N LEU A 503 34.44 -17.98 -23.21
CA LEU A 503 34.66 -19.40 -23.39
C LEU A 503 34.75 -19.69 -24.89
N VAL A 504 35.79 -20.40 -25.32
CA VAL A 504 36.06 -20.77 -26.71
C VAL A 504 36.08 -22.28 -26.82
N LEU A 505 35.38 -22.84 -27.81
CA LEU A 505 35.41 -24.24 -28.16
C LEU A 505 36.64 -24.49 -29.05
N GLU A 506 37.48 -25.45 -28.69
CA GLU A 506 38.64 -25.84 -29.51
C GLU A 506 38.17 -26.59 -30.77
N ASP A 507 38.93 -26.47 -31.87
CA ASP A 507 38.57 -27.05 -33.18
C ASP A 507 38.63 -28.60 -33.20
N ASP A 508 39.18 -29.22 -32.15
CA ASP A 508 39.23 -30.66 -31.94
C ASP A 508 38.04 -31.21 -31.12
N ALA A 509 37.02 -30.39 -30.89
CA ALA A 509 35.82 -30.80 -30.16
C ALA A 509 35.06 -31.93 -30.88
N ASP A 510 34.70 -32.95 -30.11
CA ASP A 510 33.97 -34.11 -30.61
C ASP A 510 32.50 -33.77 -30.87
N MET A 511 32.13 -33.73 -32.15
CA MET A 511 30.79 -33.39 -32.61
C MET A 511 29.72 -34.40 -32.18
N ASP A 512 30.09 -35.66 -31.93
CA ASP A 512 29.14 -36.67 -31.48
C ASP A 512 28.77 -36.47 -30.01
N ILE A 513 29.72 -36.03 -29.19
CA ILE A 513 29.48 -35.64 -27.79
C ILE A 513 28.58 -34.41 -27.72
N LEU A 514 28.78 -33.42 -28.60
CA LEU A 514 27.92 -32.24 -28.70
C LEU A 514 26.47 -32.62 -29.04
N LYS A 515 26.27 -33.52 -30.01
CA LYS A 515 24.94 -34.02 -30.40
C LYS A 515 24.28 -34.83 -29.27
N GLU A 516 25.03 -35.68 -28.58
CA GLU A 516 24.52 -36.45 -27.43
C GLU A 516 24.11 -35.51 -26.29
N THR A 517 24.96 -34.52 -25.99
CA THR A 517 24.70 -33.54 -24.93
C THR A 517 23.50 -32.65 -25.27
N GLN A 518 23.31 -32.29 -26.54
CA GLN A 518 22.12 -31.57 -27.00
C GLN A 518 20.86 -32.36 -26.70
N LYS A 519 20.80 -33.64 -27.09
CA LYS A 519 19.64 -34.51 -26.83
C LYS A 519 19.35 -34.64 -25.35
N LYS A 520 20.39 -34.79 -24.52
CA LYS A 520 20.28 -34.86 -23.06
C LYS A 520 19.76 -33.56 -22.44
N LEU A 521 20.21 -32.41 -22.93
CA LEU A 521 19.72 -31.10 -22.50
C LEU A 521 18.26 -30.84 -22.91
N GLU A 522 17.87 -31.25 -24.12
CA GLU A 522 16.49 -31.16 -24.60
C GLU A 522 15.55 -32.08 -23.80
N ALA A 523 15.97 -33.32 -23.52
CA ALA A 523 15.23 -34.25 -22.66
C ALA A 523 15.11 -33.72 -21.22
N ALA A 524 16.18 -33.18 -20.66
CA ALA A 524 16.16 -32.61 -19.31
C ALA A 524 15.30 -31.34 -19.22
N TYR A 525 15.24 -30.53 -20.29
CA TYR A 525 14.35 -29.38 -20.37
C TYR A 525 12.88 -29.79 -20.53
N ALA A 526 12.59 -30.84 -21.29
CA ALA A 526 11.23 -31.37 -21.43
C ALA A 526 10.72 -32.04 -20.14
N ALA A 527 11.62 -32.60 -19.31
CA ALA A 527 11.30 -33.22 -18.04
C ALA A 527 11.22 -32.24 -16.84
N TYR A 528 11.71 -31.00 -17.01
CA TYR A 528 11.69 -29.94 -16.00
C TYR A 528 10.39 -29.15 -16.05
#